data_AF-A0A1B6CQF5-F1
#
_entry.id   AF-A0A1B6CQF5-F1
#
_cell.length_a   1.000
_cell.length_b   1.000
_cell.length_c   1.000
_cell.angle_alpha   90.00
_cell.angle_beta   90.00
_cell.angle_gamma   90.00
#
_symmetry.space_group_name_H-M   'P 1'
#
loop_
_entity.id
_entity.type
_entity.pdbx_description
1 polymer ?
#
loop_
_entity_poly.entity_id
_entity_poly.type
_entity_poly.pdbx_seq_one_letter_code
_entity_poly.pdbx_strand_id
1 'polypeptide(L)'
;MCNPAATQAQLSYVGQDVRRIPSVLSKLYGNRVHALDMSYNCLTSLQELSNFPHLIELILDNNQLSDSIVLPYIRSLHTLSLNKNNIKNLDLLLTKIEHNLPNLRYLSLLGNLACPNQLSDSEKDEEDYQRYRYYVIYRLPNLQFLDSRPVCNEERKEAAQKGKYMKIIRPSHIVNDNNDDSSEENFNYSPLPTLVKTAQDHQGNFNIFTIES
;
A
#
# COMPACT_ATOMS: atom_id res chain seq x y z
N MET A 1 -39.71 -1.71 1.69
CA MET A 1 -39.53 -2.74 0.65
C MET A 1 -38.16 -3.36 0.86
N CYS A 2 -38.10 -4.55 1.45
CA CYS A 2 -36.84 -5.28 1.64
C CYS A 2 -36.40 -5.83 0.29
N ASN A 3 -35.24 -5.37 -0.19
CA ASN A 3 -34.61 -5.91 -1.38
C ASN A 3 -34.12 -7.33 -1.02
N PRO A 4 -34.56 -8.41 -1.70
CA PRO A 4 -34.01 -9.72 -1.42
C PRO A 4 -32.54 -9.64 -1.85
N ALA A 5 -31.62 -9.77 -0.89
CA ALA A 5 -30.21 -9.94 -1.20
C ALA A 5 -30.11 -11.20 -2.05
N ALA A 6 -30.01 -11.03 -3.37
CA ALA A 6 -29.59 -12.10 -4.25
C ALA A 6 -28.26 -12.58 -3.66
N THR A 7 -28.24 -13.80 -3.14
CA THR A 7 -27.03 -14.43 -2.60
C THR A 7 -25.99 -14.41 -3.70
N GLN A 8 -25.06 -13.45 -3.61
CA GLN A 8 -23.93 -13.33 -4.50
C GLN A 8 -23.14 -14.63 -4.41
N ALA A 9 -22.96 -15.33 -5.53
CA ALA A 9 -22.34 -16.65 -5.48
C ALA A 9 -20.87 -16.50 -5.06
N GLN A 10 -20.50 -17.17 -3.98
CA GLN A 10 -19.16 -17.18 -3.42
C GLN A 10 -18.49 -18.52 -3.75
N LEU A 11 -17.21 -18.47 -4.12
CA LEU A 11 -16.36 -19.63 -4.32
C LEU A 11 -15.14 -19.51 -3.42
N SER A 12 -14.93 -20.51 -2.57
CA SER A 12 -13.74 -20.63 -1.74
C SER A 12 -12.93 -21.85 -2.17
N TYR A 13 -11.63 -21.63 -2.39
CA TYR A 13 -10.67 -22.65 -2.80
C TYR A 13 -9.35 -22.42 -2.05
N VAL A 14 -9.44 -22.53 -0.72
CA VAL A 14 -8.39 -22.18 0.25
C VAL A 14 -7.57 -23.42 0.60
N GLY A 15 -6.26 -23.27 0.82
CA GLY A 15 -5.44 -24.34 1.41
C GLY A 15 -5.14 -25.52 0.45
N GLN A 16 -5.05 -25.27 -0.85
CA GLN A 16 -4.90 -26.31 -1.88
C GLN A 16 -3.50 -26.37 -2.49
N ASP A 17 -2.56 -25.58 -1.97
CA ASP A 17 -1.17 -25.46 -2.45
C ASP A 17 -1.02 -25.16 -3.94
N VAL A 18 -2.06 -24.61 -4.57
CA VAL A 18 -2.04 -24.32 -6.00
C VAL A 18 -1.18 -23.11 -6.31
N ARG A 19 -0.40 -23.18 -7.39
CA ARG A 19 0.45 -22.08 -7.86
C ARG A 19 -0.23 -21.14 -8.85
N ARG A 20 -1.35 -21.57 -9.42
CA ARG A 20 -2.19 -20.83 -10.36
C ARG A 20 -3.64 -21.19 -10.10
N ILE A 21 -4.56 -20.30 -10.44
CA ILE A 21 -5.99 -20.57 -10.39
C ILE A 21 -6.30 -21.73 -11.37
N PRO A 22 -6.91 -22.84 -10.93
CA PRO A 22 -7.25 -23.93 -11.82
C PRO A 22 -8.32 -23.52 -12.85
N SER A 23 -8.07 -23.78 -14.14
CA SER A 23 -8.99 -23.43 -15.23
C SER A 23 -10.35 -24.16 -15.17
N VAL A 24 -10.43 -25.26 -14.41
CA VAL A 24 -11.71 -25.92 -14.11
C VAL A 24 -12.62 -25.00 -13.30
N LEU A 25 -12.09 -24.21 -12.36
CA LEU A 25 -12.90 -23.31 -11.54
C LEU A 25 -13.53 -22.21 -12.39
N SER A 26 -12.75 -21.60 -13.27
CA SER A 26 -13.24 -20.57 -14.18
C SER A 26 -14.29 -21.11 -15.16
N LYS A 27 -14.07 -22.32 -15.73
CA LYS A 27 -15.04 -22.95 -16.63
C LYS A 27 -16.37 -23.30 -15.96
N LEU A 28 -16.33 -23.81 -14.73
CA LEU A 28 -17.54 -24.25 -14.04
C LEU A 28 -18.29 -23.10 -13.37
N TYR A 29 -17.56 -22.15 -12.78
CA TYR A 29 -18.14 -21.16 -11.87
C TYR A 29 -17.91 -19.70 -12.30
N GLY A 30 -17.03 -19.42 -13.26
CA GLY A 30 -16.60 -18.07 -13.60
C GLY A 30 -17.73 -17.08 -13.91
N ASN A 31 -18.75 -17.52 -14.65
CA ASN A 31 -19.90 -16.69 -15.02
C ASN A 31 -20.92 -16.44 -13.89
N ARG A 32 -20.73 -17.03 -12.71
CA ARG A 32 -21.70 -16.92 -11.59
C ARG A 32 -21.07 -16.31 -10.34
N VAL A 33 -19.76 -16.49 -10.17
CA VAL A 33 -19.04 -16.08 -8.96
C VAL A 33 -18.89 -14.57 -8.91
N HIS A 34 -19.25 -14.03 -7.75
CA HIS A 34 -19.10 -12.63 -7.38
C HIS A 34 -18.02 -12.46 -6.31
N ALA A 35 -17.79 -13.46 -5.47
CA ALA A 35 -16.74 -13.43 -4.44
C ALA A 35 -15.84 -14.67 -4.58
N LEU A 36 -14.54 -14.47 -4.75
CA LEU A 36 -13.54 -15.53 -4.87
C LEU A 36 -12.51 -15.42 -3.75
N ASP A 37 -12.44 -16.47 -2.94
CA ASP A 37 -11.41 -16.63 -1.92
C ASP A 37 -10.45 -17.75 -2.32
N MET A 38 -9.20 -17.39 -2.55
CA MET A 38 -8.10 -18.32 -2.88
C MET A 38 -6.95 -18.16 -1.87
N SER A 39 -7.27 -17.79 -0.63
CA SER A 39 -6.29 -17.61 0.43
C SER A 39 -5.54 -18.89 0.77
N TYR A 40 -4.38 -18.77 1.42
CA TYR A 40 -3.56 -19.90 1.87
C TYR A 40 -3.23 -20.88 0.73
N ASN A 41 -2.78 -20.35 -0.39
CA ASN A 41 -2.28 -21.14 -1.52
C ASN A 41 -0.84 -20.70 -1.84
N CYS A 42 -0.29 -21.22 -2.94
CA CYS A 42 1.03 -20.86 -3.43
C CYS A 42 0.97 -19.99 -4.69
N LEU A 43 -0.09 -19.17 -4.86
CA LEU A 43 -0.33 -18.45 -6.11
C LEU A 43 0.82 -17.49 -6.44
N THR A 44 1.34 -17.62 -7.65
CA THR A 44 2.34 -16.69 -8.22
C THR A 44 1.82 -15.95 -9.45
N SER A 45 0.61 -16.29 -9.92
CA SER A 45 -0.01 -15.71 -11.11
C SER A 45 -1.52 -15.67 -11.00
N LEU A 46 -2.11 -14.66 -11.63
CA LEU A 46 -3.56 -14.36 -11.64
C LEU A 46 -4.17 -14.36 -13.05
N GLN A 47 -3.49 -14.97 -14.03
CA GLN A 47 -3.90 -14.93 -15.45
C GLN A 47 -5.35 -15.37 -15.72
N GLU A 48 -5.85 -16.34 -14.96
CA GLU A 48 -7.21 -16.89 -15.13
C GLU A 48 -8.32 -16.00 -14.54
N LEU A 49 -7.98 -14.91 -13.84
CA LEU A 49 -8.99 -13.99 -13.28
C LEU A 49 -9.83 -13.31 -14.36
N SER A 50 -9.33 -13.21 -15.60
CA SER A 50 -10.10 -12.68 -16.74
C SER A 50 -11.37 -13.48 -17.04
N ASN A 51 -11.44 -14.74 -16.58
CA ASN A 51 -12.59 -15.63 -16.77
C ASN A 51 -13.67 -15.48 -15.67
N PHE A 52 -13.58 -14.46 -14.81
CA PHE A 52 -14.56 -14.15 -13.77
C PHE A 52 -15.19 -12.77 -14.02
N PRO A 53 -16.08 -12.62 -15.03
CA PRO A 53 -16.56 -11.31 -15.49
C PRO A 53 -17.43 -10.54 -14.49
N HIS A 54 -17.96 -11.22 -13.46
CA HIS A 54 -18.84 -10.64 -12.45
C HIS A 54 -18.18 -10.51 -11.07
N LEU A 55 -16.85 -10.67 -10.99
CA LEU A 55 -16.13 -10.67 -9.72
C LEU A 55 -16.19 -9.29 -9.06
N ILE A 56 -16.68 -9.26 -7.82
CA ILE A 56 -16.83 -8.08 -6.96
C ILE A 56 -15.79 -8.13 -5.83
N GLU A 57 -15.54 -9.31 -5.27
CA GLU A 57 -14.64 -9.52 -4.14
C GLU A 57 -13.59 -10.58 -4.47
N LEU A 58 -12.34 -10.27 -4.16
CA LEU A 58 -11.20 -11.15 -4.39
C LEU A 58 -10.28 -11.15 -3.17
N ILE A 59 -10.18 -12.31 -2.51
CA ILE A 59 -9.33 -12.53 -1.35
C ILE A 59 -8.19 -13.47 -1.76
N LEU A 60 -6.95 -12.99 -1.61
CA LEU A 60 -5.72 -13.65 -2.05
C LEU A 60 -4.69 -13.69 -0.92
N ASP A 61 -5.17 -13.74 0.32
CA ASP A 61 -4.30 -13.64 1.50
C ASP A 61 -3.40 -14.89 1.63
N ASN A 62 -2.20 -14.72 2.18
CA ASN A 62 -1.23 -15.82 2.37
C ASN A 62 -0.96 -16.58 1.05
N ASN A 63 -0.44 -15.86 0.05
CA ASN A 63 0.01 -16.41 -1.23
C ASN A 63 1.45 -15.97 -1.52
N GLN A 64 1.97 -16.28 -2.70
CA GLN A 64 3.35 -15.97 -3.12
C GLN A 64 3.39 -14.90 -4.21
N LEU A 65 2.37 -14.02 -4.26
CA LEU A 65 2.26 -12.97 -5.26
C LEU A 65 3.36 -11.91 -5.02
N SER A 66 4.06 -11.52 -6.07
CA SER A 66 5.15 -10.54 -6.00
C SER A 66 4.92 -9.39 -6.97
N ASP A 67 5.91 -8.51 -7.14
CA ASP A 67 5.82 -7.36 -8.05
C ASP A 67 5.56 -7.75 -9.52
N SER A 68 5.77 -9.02 -9.90
CA SER A 68 5.50 -9.54 -11.24
C SER A 68 4.02 -9.81 -11.53
N ILE A 69 3.13 -9.61 -10.55
CA ILE A 69 1.69 -9.90 -10.72
C ILE A 69 1.10 -9.15 -11.92
N VAL A 70 0.25 -9.83 -12.68
CA VAL A 70 -0.50 -9.23 -13.78
C VAL A 70 -1.97 -9.23 -13.37
N LEU A 71 -2.52 -8.03 -13.16
CA LEU A 71 -3.94 -7.84 -12.87
C LEU A 71 -4.68 -7.65 -14.21
N PRO A 72 -5.66 -8.49 -14.55
CA PRO A 72 -6.53 -8.21 -15.68
C PRO A 72 -7.47 -7.04 -15.37
N TYR A 73 -8.01 -6.42 -16.41
CA TYR A 73 -9.00 -5.36 -16.26
C TYR A 73 -10.32 -5.94 -15.71
N ILE A 74 -10.68 -5.59 -14.47
CA ILE A 74 -11.90 -6.07 -13.79
C ILE A 74 -12.67 -4.85 -13.26
N ARG A 75 -13.58 -4.35 -14.09
CA ARG A 75 -14.40 -3.17 -13.75
C ARG A 75 -15.35 -3.41 -12.57
N SER A 76 -15.77 -4.65 -12.34
CA SER A 76 -16.72 -4.99 -11.27
C SER A 76 -16.07 -5.13 -9.90
N LEU A 77 -14.74 -5.17 -9.80
CA LEU A 77 -14.05 -5.46 -8.54
C LEU A 77 -14.12 -4.25 -7.62
N HIS A 78 -14.63 -4.49 -6.42
CA HIS A 78 -14.76 -3.50 -5.34
C HIS A 78 -13.83 -3.81 -4.17
N THR A 79 -13.56 -5.09 -3.92
CA THR A 79 -12.76 -5.54 -2.76
C THR A 79 -11.60 -6.40 -3.23
N LEU A 80 -10.39 -6.01 -2.82
CA LEU A 80 -9.16 -6.76 -3.06
C LEU A 80 -8.37 -6.89 -1.75
N SER A 81 -8.13 -8.13 -1.32
CA SER A 81 -7.23 -8.43 -0.21
C SER A 81 -6.02 -9.20 -0.73
N LEU A 82 -4.82 -8.69 -0.43
CA LEU A 82 -3.53 -9.26 -0.83
C LEU A 82 -2.62 -9.44 0.39
N ASN A 83 -3.19 -9.68 1.58
CA ASN A 83 -2.40 -9.73 2.80
C ASN A 83 -1.38 -10.87 2.77
N LYS A 84 -0.24 -10.68 3.43
CA LYS A 84 0.82 -11.70 3.56
C LYS A 84 1.22 -12.29 2.22
N ASN A 85 1.59 -11.42 1.28
CA ASN A 85 2.20 -11.76 0.00
C ASN A 85 3.62 -11.19 -0.06
N ASN A 86 4.28 -11.32 -1.22
CA ASN A 86 5.67 -10.92 -1.44
C ASN A 86 5.78 -9.61 -2.24
N ILE A 87 4.82 -8.70 -2.11
CA ILE A 87 4.82 -7.42 -2.82
C ILE A 87 5.83 -6.48 -2.16
N LYS A 88 6.74 -5.92 -2.95
CA LYS A 88 7.80 -5.00 -2.48
C LYS A 88 7.63 -3.60 -3.04
N ASN A 89 7.26 -3.51 -4.32
CA ASN A 89 7.12 -2.24 -5.03
C ASN A 89 5.66 -1.74 -4.97
N LEU A 90 5.39 -0.89 -3.99
CA LEU A 90 4.07 -0.28 -3.81
C LEU A 90 3.62 0.53 -5.04
N ASP A 91 4.50 1.33 -5.63
CA ASP A 91 4.18 2.17 -6.78
C ASP A 91 3.73 1.38 -8.00
N LEU A 92 4.44 0.28 -8.27
CA LEU A 92 4.12 -0.61 -9.37
C LEU A 92 2.76 -1.27 -9.14
N LEU A 93 2.47 -1.72 -7.91
CA LEU A 93 1.18 -2.26 -7.56
C LEU A 93 0.06 -1.22 -7.74
N LEU A 94 0.21 -0.03 -7.16
CA LEU A 94 -0.81 1.03 -7.24
C LEU A 94 -1.08 1.45 -8.68
N THR A 95 -0.04 1.54 -9.51
CA THR A 95 -0.18 1.80 -10.95
C THR A 95 -1.01 0.70 -11.62
N LYS A 96 -0.75 -0.59 -11.32
CA LYS A 96 -1.55 -1.70 -11.86
C LYS A 96 -3.00 -1.65 -11.39
N ILE A 97 -3.25 -1.33 -10.12
CA ILE A 97 -4.60 -1.22 -9.55
C ILE A 97 -5.36 -0.06 -10.22
N GLU A 98 -4.75 1.12 -10.31
CA GLU A 98 -5.33 2.32 -10.89
C GLU A 98 -5.81 2.09 -12.34
N HIS A 99 -5.03 1.37 -13.14
CA HIS A 99 -5.36 1.08 -14.53
C HIS A 99 -6.36 -0.07 -14.71
N ASN A 100 -6.28 -1.12 -13.88
CA ASN A 100 -7.03 -2.36 -14.12
C ASN A 100 -8.28 -2.52 -13.25
N LEU A 101 -8.36 -1.82 -12.11
CA LEU A 101 -9.42 -1.97 -11.10
C LEU A 101 -10.07 -0.60 -10.80
N PRO A 102 -10.71 0.05 -11.78
CA PRO A 102 -11.12 1.46 -11.68
C PRO A 102 -12.20 1.73 -10.60
N ASN A 103 -12.92 0.70 -10.16
CA ASN A 103 -13.99 0.80 -9.16
C ASN A 103 -13.60 0.23 -7.79
N LEU A 104 -12.30 0.00 -7.53
CA LEU A 104 -11.84 -0.55 -6.27
C LEU A 104 -12.18 0.39 -5.10
N ARG A 105 -12.75 -0.16 -4.03
CA ARG A 105 -13.17 0.56 -2.82
C ARG A 105 -12.52 0.04 -1.55
N TYR A 106 -12.15 -1.23 -1.52
CA TYR A 106 -11.47 -1.86 -0.40
C TYR A 106 -10.16 -2.48 -0.89
N LEU A 107 -9.06 -2.12 -0.23
CA LEU A 107 -7.73 -2.66 -0.48
C LEU A 107 -7.08 -3.04 0.84
N SER A 108 -6.49 -4.22 0.94
CA SER A 108 -5.68 -4.62 2.10
C SER A 108 -4.34 -5.21 1.65
N LEU A 109 -3.24 -4.68 2.19
CA LEU A 109 -1.85 -5.04 1.84
C LEU A 109 -1.03 -5.46 3.06
N LEU A 110 -1.66 -5.66 4.21
CA LEU A 110 -0.99 -5.99 5.47
C LEU A 110 -0.06 -7.19 5.33
N GLY A 111 1.13 -7.11 5.92
CA GLY A 111 2.11 -8.19 5.90
C GLY A 111 2.83 -8.39 4.55
N ASN A 112 2.75 -7.42 3.63
CA ASN A 112 3.66 -7.33 2.49
C ASN A 112 4.86 -6.43 2.82
N LEU A 113 6.00 -6.64 2.15
CA LEU A 113 7.18 -5.76 2.30
C LEU A 113 6.89 -4.30 1.90
N ALA A 114 5.98 -4.09 0.95
CA ALA A 114 5.50 -2.79 0.50
C ALA A 114 4.65 -2.04 1.56
N CYS A 115 4.08 -2.75 2.52
CA CYS A 115 3.31 -2.18 3.62
C CYS A 115 4.22 -2.12 4.86
N PRO A 116 4.47 -0.94 5.47
CA PRO A 116 5.13 -0.90 6.77
C PRO A 116 4.31 -1.71 7.80
N ASN A 117 4.99 -2.52 8.60
CA ASN A 117 4.34 -3.32 9.63
C ASN A 117 3.86 -2.39 10.75
N GLN A 118 2.67 -2.65 11.29
CA GLN A 118 2.16 -1.92 12.47
C GLN A 118 2.64 -2.54 13.80
N LEU A 119 3.59 -3.48 13.76
CA LEU A 119 3.85 -4.43 14.86
C LEU A 119 5.34 -4.60 15.22
N SER A 120 6.26 -3.72 14.79
CA SER A 120 7.70 -3.90 15.03
C SER A 120 8.45 -2.56 15.23
N ASP A 121 8.40 -2.06 16.48
CA ASP A 121 8.90 -0.77 17.01
C ASP A 121 7.90 0.40 17.02
N SER A 122 7.41 0.69 18.23
CA SER A 122 6.15 1.42 18.53
C SER A 122 6.09 2.91 18.17
N GLU A 123 7.19 3.55 17.76
CA GLU A 123 7.19 5.00 17.48
C GLU A 123 7.53 5.35 16.03
N LYS A 124 8.42 4.60 15.39
CA LYS A 124 8.78 4.84 13.98
C LYS A 124 7.73 4.27 13.01
N ASP A 125 7.07 3.18 13.41
CA ASP A 125 6.11 2.47 12.56
C ASP A 125 4.81 3.25 12.33
N GLU A 126 4.34 4.03 13.31
CA GLU A 126 3.08 4.79 13.15
C GLU A 126 3.23 5.94 12.16
N GLU A 127 4.35 6.67 12.20
CA GLU A 127 4.60 7.74 11.23
C GLU A 127 4.77 7.16 9.82
N ASP A 128 5.55 6.08 9.67
CA ASP A 128 5.75 5.43 8.39
C ASP A 128 4.45 4.83 7.84
N TYR A 129 3.61 4.22 8.68
CA TYR A 129 2.29 3.75 8.29
C TYR A 129 1.38 4.90 7.85
N GLN A 130 1.42 6.04 8.56
CA GLN A 130 0.62 7.21 8.19
C GLN A 130 1.05 7.80 6.84
N ARG A 131 2.36 7.85 6.55
CA ARG A 131 2.90 8.27 5.24
C ARG A 131 2.46 7.31 4.15
N TYR A 132 2.65 6.01 4.34
CA TYR A 132 2.18 4.96 3.44
C TYR A 132 0.70 5.13 3.12
N ARG A 133 -0.12 5.30 4.15
CA ARG A 133 -1.56 5.42 4.02
C ARG A 133 -1.98 6.65 3.22
N TYR A 134 -1.41 7.82 3.53
CA TYR A 134 -1.69 9.03 2.75
C TYR A 134 -1.22 8.89 1.30
N TYR A 135 -0.10 8.21 1.06
CA TYR A 135 0.38 7.92 -0.28
C TYR A 135 -0.59 7.04 -1.08
N VAL A 136 -1.08 5.95 -0.48
CA VAL A 136 -2.07 5.06 -1.12
C VAL A 136 -3.38 5.79 -1.39
N ILE A 137 -3.90 6.57 -0.42
CA ILE A 137 -5.13 7.34 -0.59
C ILE A 137 -4.98 8.40 -1.69
N TYR A 138 -3.81 9.05 -1.79
CA TYR A 138 -3.51 10.00 -2.85
C TYR A 138 -3.54 9.34 -4.23
N ARG A 139 -2.96 8.14 -4.36
CA ARG A 139 -2.96 7.37 -5.62
C ARG A 139 -4.32 6.76 -5.97
N LEU A 140 -5.12 6.39 -4.96
CA LEU A 140 -6.42 5.76 -5.12
C LEU A 140 -7.51 6.58 -4.40
N PRO A 141 -7.88 7.77 -4.94
CA PRO A 141 -8.72 8.74 -4.24
C PRO A 141 -10.18 8.29 -4.02
N ASN A 142 -10.62 7.20 -4.65
CA ASN A 142 -11.97 6.63 -4.49
C ASN A 142 -12.04 5.51 -3.44
N LEU A 143 -10.90 5.12 -2.85
CA LEU A 143 -10.82 4.03 -1.89
C LEU A 143 -11.59 4.38 -0.62
N GLN A 144 -12.47 3.49 -0.15
CA GLN A 144 -13.30 3.66 1.05
C GLN A 144 -12.68 3.01 2.28
N PHE A 145 -11.94 1.91 2.09
CA PHE A 145 -11.25 1.18 3.15
C PHE A 145 -9.83 0.83 2.68
N LEU A 146 -8.86 1.09 3.55
CA LEU A 146 -7.49 0.65 3.36
C LEU A 146 -7.05 -0.12 4.59
N ASP A 147 -6.56 -1.33 4.36
CA ASP A 147 -6.16 -2.30 5.37
C ASP A 147 -7.28 -2.51 6.41
N SER A 148 -7.00 -2.20 7.67
CA SER A 148 -7.91 -2.44 8.81
C SER A 148 -8.91 -1.31 9.07
N ARG A 149 -8.82 -0.15 8.37
CA ARG A 149 -9.61 1.03 8.75
C ARG A 149 -10.22 1.82 7.57
N PRO A 150 -11.44 2.36 7.73
CA PRO A 150 -12.08 3.20 6.72
C PRO A 150 -11.26 4.46 6.45
N VAL A 151 -11.34 4.97 5.22
CA VAL A 151 -10.71 6.22 4.79
C VAL A 151 -11.66 7.37 5.07
N CYS A 152 -11.31 8.24 6.01
CA CYS A 152 -12.13 9.41 6.35
C CYS A 152 -11.82 10.63 5.46
N ASN A 153 -12.67 11.65 5.55
CA ASN A 153 -12.55 12.85 4.71
C ASN A 153 -11.33 13.69 5.07
N GLU A 154 -10.93 13.71 6.34
CA GLU A 154 -9.71 14.38 6.81
C GLU A 154 -8.48 13.77 6.13
N GLU A 155 -8.39 12.43 6.09
CA GLU A 155 -7.29 11.74 5.44
C GLU A 155 -7.24 12.03 3.94
N ARG A 156 -8.40 12.10 3.27
CA ARG A 156 -8.44 12.48 1.85
C ARG A 156 -7.92 13.89 1.62
N LYS A 157 -8.28 14.84 2.48
CA LYS A 157 -7.81 16.24 2.38
C LYS A 157 -6.29 16.31 2.57
N GLU A 158 -5.76 15.65 3.60
CA GLU A 158 -4.32 15.60 3.86
C GLU A 158 -3.56 14.89 2.72
N ALA A 159 -4.06 13.74 2.25
CA ALA A 159 -3.48 13.02 1.12
C ALA A 159 -3.50 13.85 -0.17
N ALA A 160 -4.57 14.61 -0.44
CA ALA A 160 -4.62 15.50 -1.60
C ALA A 160 -3.60 16.64 -1.53
N GLN A 161 -3.32 17.16 -0.32
CA GLN A 161 -2.36 18.25 -0.12
C GLN A 161 -0.91 17.78 -0.15
N LYS A 162 -0.60 16.67 0.53
CA LYS A 162 0.78 16.25 0.83
C LYS A 162 1.13 14.87 0.31
N GLY A 163 0.16 14.06 -0.10
CA GLY A 163 0.34 12.65 -0.43
C GLY A 163 1.38 12.39 -1.51
N LYS A 164 1.53 13.28 -2.50
CA LYS A 164 2.59 13.18 -3.53
C LYS A 164 4.01 13.07 -2.94
N TYR A 165 4.25 13.66 -1.77
CA TYR A 165 5.54 13.69 -1.07
C TYR A 165 5.68 12.59 -0.02
N MET A 166 4.62 11.81 0.24
CA MET A 166 4.59 10.73 1.23
C MET A 166 5.08 9.39 0.67
N LYS A 167 5.64 9.38 -0.54
CA LYS A 167 6.24 8.18 -1.14
C LYS A 167 7.40 7.71 -0.27
N ILE A 168 7.26 6.53 0.32
CA ILE A 168 8.33 5.91 1.11
C ILE A 168 9.37 5.33 0.14
N ILE A 169 10.59 5.85 0.20
CA ILE A 169 11.76 5.28 -0.47
C ILE A 169 12.58 4.59 0.63
N ARG A 170 12.58 3.26 0.65
CA ARG A 170 13.51 2.53 1.49
C ARG A 170 14.85 2.47 0.76
N PRO A 171 15.96 2.93 1.35
CA PRO A 171 17.27 2.70 0.77
C PRO A 171 17.44 1.19 0.63
N SER A 172 17.75 0.71 -0.58
CA SER A 172 18.24 -0.64 -0.75
C SER A 172 19.48 -0.77 0.12
N HIS A 173 19.47 -1.66 1.10
CA HIS A 173 20.67 -2.04 1.83
C HIS A 173 21.72 -2.42 0.79
N ILE A 174 22.70 -1.54 0.59
CA ILE A 174 23.93 -1.88 -0.10
C ILE A 174 24.51 -2.99 0.77
N VAL A 175 24.46 -4.21 0.24
CA VAL A 175 25.22 -5.32 0.80
C VAL A 175 26.66 -4.85 0.73
N ASN A 176 27.29 -4.62 1.88
CA ASN A 176 28.74 -4.47 1.96
C ASN A 176 29.34 -5.83 1.59
N ASP A 177 29.38 -6.15 0.30
CA ASP A 177 30.35 -7.07 -0.22
C ASP A 177 31.68 -6.34 -0.13
N ASN A 178 32.49 -6.74 0.85
CA ASN A 178 33.89 -6.37 0.95
C ASN A 178 34.59 -6.92 -0.29
N ASN A 179 34.59 -6.18 -1.39
CA ASN A 179 35.53 -6.31 -2.48
C ASN A 179 36.02 -4.92 -2.84
N ASP A 180 37.26 -4.71 -2.45
CA ASP A 180 38.15 -3.62 -2.81
C ASP A 180 38.20 -3.47 -4.34
N ASP A 181 37.54 -2.44 -4.88
CA ASP A 181 38.00 -1.79 -6.12
C ASP A 181 37.48 -0.35 -6.20
N SER A 182 38.43 0.54 -6.44
CA SER A 182 38.32 1.99 -6.42
C SER A 182 37.48 2.56 -7.57
N SER A 183 36.48 3.38 -7.26
CA SER A 183 36.10 4.52 -8.12
C SER A 183 35.39 5.59 -7.30
N GLU A 184 36.04 6.74 -7.19
CA GLU A 184 35.51 7.94 -6.55
C GLU A 184 34.33 8.51 -7.37
N GLU A 185 33.15 8.62 -6.76
CA GLU A 185 32.17 9.64 -7.15
C GLU A 185 31.72 10.42 -5.90
N ASN A 186 32.28 11.63 -5.79
CA ASN A 186 31.94 12.65 -4.81
C ASN A 186 30.48 13.10 -4.93
N PHE A 187 29.59 12.60 -4.07
CA PHE A 187 28.35 13.31 -3.74
C PHE A 187 28.55 14.12 -2.46
N ASN A 188 28.93 15.38 -2.65
CA ASN A 188 29.16 16.37 -1.61
C ASN A 188 27.80 16.84 -1.03
N TYR A 189 27.21 16.07 -0.11
CA TYR A 189 26.06 16.53 0.67
C TYR A 189 26.56 17.41 1.81
N SER A 190 26.36 18.73 1.70
CA SER A 190 26.53 19.63 2.85
C SER A 190 25.33 19.50 3.80
N PRO A 191 25.51 19.15 5.08
CA PRO A 191 24.42 19.21 6.06
C PRO A 191 24.05 20.67 6.36
N LEU A 192 22.86 20.87 6.94
CA LEU A 192 22.33 22.18 7.36
C LEU A 192 23.40 23.00 8.12
N PRO A 193 23.41 24.35 8.00
CA PRO A 193 24.35 25.19 8.75
C PRO A 193 24.17 24.97 10.26
N THR A 194 25.19 24.43 10.91
CA THR A 194 25.31 24.43 12.37
C THR A 194 25.60 25.86 12.80
N LEU A 195 24.56 26.59 13.24
CA LEU A 195 24.74 27.78 14.06
C LEU A 195 25.41 27.34 15.37
N VAL A 196 26.74 27.42 15.40
CA VAL A 196 27.53 27.30 16.61
C VAL A 196 27.27 28.55 17.44
N LYS A 197 26.41 28.42 18.45
CA LYS A 197 26.25 29.44 19.50
C LYS A 197 27.54 29.50 20.30
N THR A 198 28.24 30.64 20.26
CA THR A 198 29.38 30.91 21.14
C THR A 198 28.91 31.62 22.41
N ALA A 199 29.61 31.39 23.52
CA ALA A 199 29.25 31.86 24.87
C ALA A 199 29.42 33.38 25.10
N GLN A 200 29.24 34.20 24.06
CA GLN A 200 29.26 35.66 24.13
C GLN A 200 27.98 36.32 23.56
N ASP A 201 27.00 35.56 23.08
CA ASP A 201 25.69 36.09 22.62
C ASP A 201 24.72 36.38 23.79
N HIS A 202 25.23 37.03 24.84
CA HIS A 202 24.39 37.65 25.87
C HIS A 202 24.51 39.17 25.78
N GLN A 203 23.72 39.78 24.92
CA GLN A 203 23.27 41.15 25.13
C GLN A 203 21.77 41.12 25.41
N GLY A 204 21.44 41.01 26.69
CA GLY A 204 20.09 41.27 27.17
C GLY A 204 19.78 42.75 26.99
N ASN A 205 18.93 43.07 26.02
CA ASN A 205 18.36 44.41 25.90
C ASN A 205 17.03 44.44 26.66
N PHE A 206 17.10 44.83 27.93
CA PHE A 206 15.93 45.22 28.70
C PHE A 206 15.46 46.59 28.21
N ASN A 207 14.47 46.62 27.31
CA ASN A 207 13.68 47.83 27.07
C ASN A 207 12.37 47.70 27.85
N ILE A 208 12.37 48.36 29.02
CA ILE A 208 11.21 48.66 29.83
C ILE A 208 10.35 49.67 29.05
N PHE A 209 9.13 49.28 28.68
CA PHE A 209 8.08 50.21 28.29
C PHE A 209 7.10 50.32 29.46
N THR A 210 7.17 51.43 30.18
CA THR A 210 6.14 51.85 31.13
C THR A 210 5.00 52.50 30.34
N ILE A 211 3.77 52.12 30.70
CA ILE A 211 2.51 52.58 30.14
C ILE A 211 1.91 53.68 31.03
N GLU A 212 1.11 54.55 30.41
CA GLU A 212 0.13 55.50 31.00
C GLU A 212 0.71 56.81 31.58
N SER A 213 0.09 57.99 31.44
CA SER A 213 -1.27 58.39 31.04
C SER A 213 -1.26 59.69 30.24
#